data_AF-A0A8S7FCX0-F1
#
_entry.id   AF-A0A8S7FCX0-F1
#
_cell.length_a   1.000
_cell.length_b   1.000
_cell.length_c   1.000
_cell.angle_alpha   90.00
_cell.angle_beta   90.00
_cell.angle_gamma   90.00
#
_symmetry.space_group_name_H-M   'P 1'
#
loop_
_entity.id
_entity.type
_entity.pdbx_description
1 polymer ?
#
loop_
_entity_poly.entity_id
_entity_poly.type
_entity_poly.pdbx_seq_one_letter_code
_entity_poly.pdbx_strand_id
1 'polypeptide(L)'
;MLRQFFLLTATTFLCGCGYHFGNDVDAYDLLPRPVGSKKFEIVAPDDSIQSRMFAARFASGLTGKGFNISSHQPEYILRFSYSKTQENLQYSELPVTGITGYVIEKKTTRKDKHGQTETDYDYKPVSGIVGTETVSQRHFWRRLDVEVYPAGKNAQQVLKVSMQSNAPIPSDSVAY
;
A
#
# COMPACT_ATOMS: atom_id res chain seq x y z
N MET A 1 -19.84 -0.59 15.19
CA MET A 1 -19.72 0.88 15.36
C MET A 1 -18.30 1.34 15.68
N LEU A 2 -17.62 0.82 16.72
CA LEU A 2 -16.25 1.24 17.07
C LEU A 2 -15.20 0.84 16.01
N ARG A 3 -15.24 -0.43 15.57
CA ARG A 3 -14.42 -0.93 14.45
C ARG A 3 -14.56 -0.08 13.18
N GLN A 4 -15.79 0.28 12.82
CA GLN A 4 -16.07 1.13 11.65
C GLN A 4 -15.51 2.54 11.81
N PHE A 5 -15.53 3.10 13.03
CA PHE A 5 -14.93 4.40 13.32
C PHE A 5 -13.39 4.37 13.17
N PHE A 6 -12.73 3.34 13.70
CA PHE A 6 -11.28 3.18 13.55
C PHE A 6 -10.87 3.01 12.08
N LEU A 7 -11.64 2.22 11.32
CA LEU A 7 -11.47 2.07 9.88
C LEU A 7 -11.61 3.41 9.13
N LEU A 8 -12.60 4.22 9.47
CA LEU A 8 -12.83 5.52 8.81
C LEU A 8 -11.74 6.55 9.15
N THR A 9 -11.23 6.50 10.37
CA THR A 9 -10.16 7.39 10.84
C THR A 9 -8.85 7.05 10.14
N ALA A 10 -8.51 5.77 10.04
CA ALA A 10 -7.27 5.39 9.39
C ALA A 10 -7.28 5.54 7.87
N THR A 11 -8.41 5.28 7.21
CA THR A 11 -8.54 5.55 5.77
C THR A 11 -8.24 7.02 5.47
N THR A 12 -8.79 7.97 6.24
CA THR A 12 -8.47 9.39 6.08
C THR A 12 -6.99 9.75 6.34
N PHE A 13 -6.30 9.05 7.24
CA PHE A 13 -4.86 9.29 7.51
C PHE A 13 -3.92 8.65 6.48
N LEU A 14 -4.31 7.52 5.94
CA LEU A 14 -3.51 6.73 5.01
C LEU A 14 -3.70 7.21 3.55
N CYS A 15 -4.78 7.94 3.22
CA CYS A 15 -5.03 8.58 1.92
C CYS A 15 -3.96 9.59 1.45
N GLY A 16 -3.01 9.98 2.29
CA GLY A 16 -1.94 10.92 1.91
C GLY A 16 -0.89 10.35 0.94
N CYS A 17 -0.95 9.06 0.57
CA CYS A 17 -0.04 8.45 -0.40
C CYS A 17 -0.79 7.43 -1.27
N GLY A 18 -1.08 7.78 -2.52
CA GLY A 18 -1.36 6.87 -3.64
C GLY A 18 -2.08 5.53 -3.39
N TYR A 19 -3.38 5.52 -3.67
CA TYR A 19 -4.21 4.49 -4.33
C TYR A 19 -4.17 2.98 -3.96
N HIS A 20 -3.41 2.49 -2.98
CA HIS A 20 -3.53 1.07 -2.56
C HIS A 20 -3.53 0.93 -1.03
N PHE A 21 -4.73 0.76 -0.46
CA PHE A 21 -4.94 0.38 0.93
C PHE A 21 -4.94 -1.14 1.04
N GLY A 22 -3.85 -1.69 1.56
CA GLY A 22 -3.87 -3.05 2.11
C GLY A 22 -4.60 -2.99 3.44
N ASN A 23 -5.94 -3.08 3.40
CA ASN A 23 -6.74 -3.27 4.60
C ASN A 23 -6.65 -4.75 5.03
N ASP A 24 -5.45 -5.23 5.36
CA ASP A 24 -5.30 -6.43 6.20
C ASP A 24 -5.70 -6.02 7.62
N VAL A 25 -7.01 -5.80 7.77
CA VAL A 25 -7.66 -5.38 9.00
C VAL A 25 -7.88 -6.65 9.80
N ASP A 26 -6.83 -7.08 10.49
CA ASP A 26 -6.98 -7.96 11.65
C ASP A 26 -7.68 -7.17 12.74
N ALA A 27 -9.02 -7.19 12.69
CA ALA A 27 -9.85 -6.52 13.68
C ALA A 27 -10.87 -7.45 14.32
N TYR A 28 -10.73 -7.59 15.63
CA TYR A 28 -11.70 -8.19 16.52
C TYR A 28 -12.15 -7.15 17.54
N ASP A 29 -13.39 -7.28 18.02
CA ASP A 29 -14.02 -6.41 19.01
C ASP A 29 -14.73 -7.31 20.03
N LEU A 30 -14.09 -7.49 21.18
CA LEU A 30 -14.59 -8.24 22.33
C LEU A 30 -15.10 -7.30 23.44
N LEU A 31 -15.36 -6.02 23.13
CA LEU A 31 -15.87 -5.08 24.11
C LEU A 31 -17.28 -5.49 24.56
N PRO A 32 -17.51 -5.67 25.87
CA PRO A 32 -18.82 -6.02 26.39
C PRO A 32 -19.83 -4.93 26.03
N ARG A 33 -21.01 -5.36 25.57
CA ARG A 33 -22.14 -4.46 25.26
C ARG A 33 -22.96 -4.21 26.54
N PRO A 34 -23.52 -3.01 26.72
CA PRO A 34 -23.49 -1.86 25.82
C PRO A 34 -22.16 -1.10 25.89
N VAL A 35 -21.70 -0.62 24.73
CA VAL A 35 -20.41 0.08 24.60
C VAL A 35 -20.49 1.55 25.01
N GLY A 36 -21.68 2.16 25.07
CA GLY A 36 -21.83 3.59 25.33
C GLY A 36 -21.38 4.02 26.73
N SER A 37 -21.00 5.29 26.86
CA SER A 37 -20.61 5.95 28.12
C SER A 37 -19.34 5.43 28.80
N LYS A 38 -18.68 4.43 28.20
CA LYS A 38 -17.44 3.87 28.71
C LYS A 38 -16.31 4.91 28.70
N LYS A 39 -15.48 4.88 29.74
CA LYS A 39 -14.33 5.79 29.89
C LYS A 39 -13.07 5.21 29.25
N PHE A 40 -12.47 5.98 28.34
CA PHE A 40 -11.24 5.66 27.66
C PHE A 40 -10.12 6.61 28.08
N GLU A 41 -8.96 6.05 28.39
CA GLU A 41 -7.69 6.76 28.38
C GLU A 41 -7.01 6.51 27.03
N ILE A 42 -6.44 7.55 26.43
CA ILE A 42 -5.65 7.43 25.20
C ILE A 42 -4.19 7.65 25.57
N VAL A 43 -3.38 6.62 25.37
CA VAL A 43 -1.94 6.65 25.65
C VAL A 43 -1.21 6.72 24.32
N ALA A 44 -0.63 7.89 24.06
CA ALA A 44 0.24 8.11 22.91
C ALA A 44 1.57 7.36 23.06
N PRO A 45 2.21 6.94 21.96
CA PRO A 45 3.50 6.24 22.01
C PRO A 45 4.66 7.16 22.39
N ASP A 46 4.54 8.47 22.10
CA ASP A 46 5.53 9.51 22.40
C ASP A 46 4.89 10.91 22.41
N ASP A 47 5.71 11.92 22.72
CA ASP A 47 5.34 13.34 22.73
C ASP A 47 5.54 14.05 21.38
N SER A 48 5.60 13.32 20.26
CA SER A 48 5.71 13.95 18.93
C SER A 48 4.43 14.69 18.55
N ILE A 49 4.55 15.64 17.61
CA ILE A 49 3.38 16.36 17.05
C ILE A 49 2.40 15.37 16.43
N GLN A 50 2.91 14.37 15.72
CA GLN A 50 2.14 13.33 15.06
C GLN A 50 1.34 12.52 16.08
N SER A 51 1.98 12.04 17.14
CA SER A 51 1.31 11.30 18.21
C SER A 51 0.21 12.12 18.88
N ARG A 52 0.44 13.41 19.17
CA ARG A 52 -0.62 14.29 19.68
C ARG A 52 -1.79 14.47 18.71
N MET A 53 -1.51 14.60 17.42
CA MET A 53 -2.55 14.71 16.39
C MET A 53 -3.40 13.44 16.30
N PHE A 54 -2.77 12.27 16.34
CA PHE A 54 -3.48 10.98 16.34
C PHE A 54 -4.32 10.82 17.61
N ALA A 55 -3.76 11.10 18.78
CA ALA A 55 -4.48 11.03 20.05
C ALA A 55 -5.72 11.94 20.06
N ALA A 56 -5.60 13.19 19.58
CA ALA A 56 -6.72 14.12 19.48
C ALA A 56 -7.83 13.62 18.53
N ARG A 57 -7.45 12.94 17.45
CA ARG A 57 -8.38 12.39 16.45
C ARG A 57 -9.11 11.16 16.96
N PHE A 58 -8.42 10.27 17.66
CA PHE A 58 -9.06 9.18 18.39
C PHE A 58 -10.01 9.71 19.46
N ALA A 59 -9.61 10.71 20.24
CA ALA A 59 -10.45 11.34 21.25
C ALA A 59 -11.74 11.90 20.64
N SER A 60 -11.60 12.74 19.59
CA SER A 60 -12.74 13.37 18.92
C SER A 60 -13.76 12.36 18.44
N GLY A 61 -13.31 11.28 17.79
CA GLY A 61 -14.24 10.33 17.22
C GLY A 61 -14.76 9.25 18.18
N LEU A 62 -14.03 8.95 19.26
CA LEU A 62 -14.60 8.21 20.41
C LEU A 62 -15.72 9.04 21.06
N THR A 63 -15.48 10.32 21.35
CA THR A 63 -16.51 11.22 21.90
C THR A 63 -17.72 11.34 20.95
N GLY A 64 -17.49 11.48 19.65
CA GLY A 64 -18.55 11.48 18.63
C GLY A 64 -19.37 10.19 18.53
N LYS A 65 -18.90 9.10 19.15
CA LYS A 65 -19.62 7.82 19.27
C LYS A 65 -20.22 7.59 20.67
N GLY A 66 -20.17 8.58 21.56
CA GLY A 66 -20.79 8.52 22.89
C GLY A 66 -19.89 7.89 23.97
N PHE A 67 -18.58 7.87 23.76
CA PHE A 67 -17.59 7.47 24.77
C PHE A 67 -17.05 8.69 25.53
N ASN A 68 -16.55 8.46 26.73
CA ASN A 68 -15.94 9.51 27.55
C ASN A 68 -14.41 9.37 27.52
N ILE A 69 -13.69 10.47 27.32
CA ILE A 69 -12.22 10.48 27.45
C ILE A 69 -11.86 10.92 28.87
N SER A 70 -11.14 10.08 29.61
CA SER A 70 -10.70 10.39 30.97
C SER A 70 -9.46 9.60 31.34
N SER A 71 -8.46 10.29 31.88
CA SER A 71 -7.29 9.67 32.54
C SER A 71 -7.57 9.33 34.02
N HIS A 72 -8.70 9.77 34.58
CA HIS A 72 -9.08 9.47 35.96
C HIS A 72 -10.04 8.28 35.99
N GLN A 73 -9.52 7.12 36.44
CA GLN A 73 -10.25 5.85 36.48
C GLN A 73 -10.85 5.47 35.11
N PRO A 74 -10.01 5.28 34.06
CA PRO A 74 -10.49 4.76 32.79
C PRO A 74 -11.01 3.33 32.97
N GLU A 75 -11.99 2.95 32.14
CA GLU A 75 -12.41 1.55 32.00
C GLU A 75 -11.57 0.84 30.93
N TYR A 76 -11.13 1.58 29.93
CA TYR A 76 -10.32 1.10 28.82
C TYR A 76 -9.14 2.01 28.54
N ILE A 77 -8.04 1.41 28.10
CA ILE A 77 -6.83 2.08 27.65
C ILE A 77 -6.68 1.81 26.16
N LEU A 78 -6.68 2.87 25.36
CA LEU A 78 -6.35 2.85 23.95
C LEU A 78 -4.87 3.19 23.78
N ARG A 79 -4.13 2.29 23.15
CA ARG A 79 -2.74 2.49 22.72
C ARG A 79 -2.69 2.48 21.21
N PHE A 80 -1.77 3.22 20.64
CA PHE A 80 -1.50 3.16 19.21
C PHE A 80 -0.02 3.30 18.93
N SER A 81 0.42 2.71 17.82
CA SER A 81 1.75 2.91 17.27
C SER A 81 1.63 3.32 15.82
N TYR A 82 2.53 4.20 15.40
CA TYR A 82 2.62 4.63 14.01
C TYR A 82 4.04 4.40 13.54
N SER A 83 4.20 3.66 12.44
CA SER A 83 5.48 3.45 11.80
C SER A 83 5.43 3.89 10.34
N LYS A 84 6.53 4.49 9.90
CA LYS A 84 6.80 4.84 8.52
C LYS A 84 8.11 4.18 8.14
N THR A 85 8.05 3.22 7.22
CA THR A 85 9.26 2.65 6.61
C THR A 85 9.41 3.31 5.24
N GLN A 86 10.54 3.99 5.05
CA GLN A 86 10.94 4.41 3.70
C GLN A 86 11.62 3.23 3.02
N GLU A 87 11.28 3.05 1.74
CA GLU A 87 12.12 2.37 0.74
C GLU A 87 12.25 0.85 0.90
N ASN A 88 11.23 0.12 0.46
CA ASN A 88 11.52 -1.14 -0.22
C ASN A 88 11.72 -0.81 -1.71
N LEU A 89 12.95 -0.96 -2.20
CA LEU A 89 13.22 -1.03 -3.64
C LEU A 89 12.91 -2.45 -4.10
N GLN A 90 11.87 -2.60 -4.93
CA GLN A 90 11.69 -3.79 -5.72
C GLN A 90 12.28 -3.56 -7.11
N TYR A 91 13.15 -4.48 -7.51
CA TYR A 91 13.66 -4.53 -8.88
C TYR A 91 12.85 -5.56 -9.64
N SER A 92 12.34 -5.17 -10.80
CA SER A 92 11.69 -6.08 -11.75
C SER A 92 12.35 -5.91 -13.11
N GLU A 93 12.73 -7.02 -13.73
CA GLU A 93 13.19 -7.02 -15.12
C GLU A 93 11.99 -7.13 -16.04
N LEU A 94 11.80 -6.15 -16.92
CA LEU A 94 10.79 -6.18 -17.97
C LEU A 94 11.47 -6.50 -19.30
N PRO A 95 10.94 -7.46 -20.09
CA PRO A 95 11.52 -7.77 -21.39
C PRO A 95 11.29 -6.60 -22.36
N VAL A 96 12.35 -6.16 -23.02
CA VAL A 96 12.29 -5.17 -24.11
C VAL A 96 12.11 -5.92 -25.42
N THR A 97 11.07 -5.58 -26.17
CA THR A 97 10.79 -6.18 -27.47
C THR A 97 11.39 -5.36 -28.62
N GLY A 98 12.00 -6.04 -29.59
CA GLY A 98 12.58 -5.43 -30.78
C GLY A 98 12.67 -6.43 -31.93
N ILE A 99 13.33 -6.06 -33.03
CA ILE A 99 13.53 -6.96 -34.17
C ILE A 99 14.66 -7.94 -33.84
N THR A 100 14.34 -9.23 -33.73
CA THR A 100 15.32 -10.30 -33.44
C THR A 100 15.81 -11.03 -34.68
N GLY A 101 15.20 -10.79 -35.84
CA GLY A 101 15.61 -11.40 -37.10
C GLY A 101 14.72 -11.01 -38.26
N TYR A 102 14.99 -11.59 -39.42
CA TYR A 102 14.21 -11.40 -40.64
C TYR A 102 13.91 -12.75 -41.27
N VAL A 103 12.68 -12.92 -41.76
CA VAL A 103 12.26 -14.09 -42.53
C VAL A 103 11.97 -13.69 -43.96
N ILE A 104 12.22 -14.59 -44.91
CA ILE A 104 11.89 -14.37 -46.32
C ILE A 104 10.37 -14.51 -46.45
N GLU A 105 9.69 -13.41 -46.71
CA GLU A 105 8.25 -13.39 -46.97
C GLU A 105 7.95 -13.75 -48.43
N LYS A 106 8.83 -13.33 -49.35
CA LYS A 106 8.66 -13.59 -50.77
C LYS A 106 10.01 -13.76 -51.47
N LYS A 107 10.02 -14.69 -52.42
CA LYS A 107 11.12 -14.92 -53.35
C LYS A 107 10.64 -14.60 -54.75
N THR A 108 11.26 -13.63 -55.41
CA THR A 108 10.94 -13.27 -56.79
C THR A 108 12.13 -13.63 -57.67
N THR A 109 11.97 -14.60 -58.56
CA THR A 109 13.01 -15.00 -59.50
C THR A 109 12.68 -14.45 -60.89
N ARG A 110 13.66 -13.80 -61.51
CA ARG A 110 13.54 -13.22 -62.86
C ARG A 110 14.76 -13.61 -63.69
N LYS A 111 14.58 -13.67 -65.00
CA LYS A 111 15.71 -13.78 -65.94
C LYS A 111 16.06 -12.40 -66.44
N ASP A 112 17.33 -12.04 -66.35
CA ASP A 112 17.84 -10.80 -66.92
C ASP A 112 17.89 -10.88 -68.47
N LYS A 113 18.24 -9.77 -69.11
CA LYS A 113 18.34 -9.67 -70.58
C LYS A 113 19.45 -10.56 -71.19
N HIS A 114 20.32 -11.14 -70.36
CA HIS A 114 21.44 -11.99 -70.74
C HIS A 114 21.19 -13.47 -70.39
N GLY A 115 19.97 -13.80 -69.95
CA GLY A 115 19.56 -15.15 -69.60
C GLY A 115 20.01 -15.63 -68.21
N GLN A 116 20.66 -14.77 -67.42
CA GLN A 116 21.03 -15.08 -66.04
C GLN A 116 19.82 -14.99 -65.12
N THR A 117 19.79 -15.85 -64.10
CA THR A 117 18.68 -15.91 -63.16
C THR A 117 19.02 -15.04 -61.95
N GLU A 118 18.31 -13.92 -61.80
CA GLU A 118 18.34 -13.08 -60.61
C GLU A 118 17.22 -13.48 -59.66
N THR A 119 17.52 -13.49 -58.37
CA THR A 119 16.54 -13.81 -57.33
C THR A 119 16.57 -12.73 -56.26
N ASP A 120 15.45 -12.01 -56.16
CA ASP A 120 15.20 -11.04 -55.13
C ASP A 120 14.47 -11.70 -53.96
N TYR A 121 14.87 -11.33 -52.75
CA TYR A 121 14.28 -11.80 -51.50
C TYR A 121 13.67 -10.61 -50.77
N ASP A 122 12.36 -10.65 -50.53
CA ASP A 122 11.68 -9.70 -49.67
C ASP A 122 11.72 -10.24 -48.23
N TYR A 123 12.35 -9.46 -47.35
CA TYR A 123 12.53 -9.82 -45.94
C TYR A 123 11.53 -9.09 -45.06
N LYS A 124 10.88 -9.83 -44.17
CA LYS A 124 9.98 -9.30 -43.14
C LYS A 124 10.62 -9.41 -41.77
N PRO A 125 10.63 -8.33 -40.95
CA PRO A 125 11.18 -8.38 -39.61
C PRO A 125 10.35 -9.30 -38.70
N VAL A 126 11.03 -10.01 -37.81
CA VAL A 126 10.46 -10.81 -36.73
C VAL A 126 10.72 -10.11 -35.42
N SER A 127 9.66 -9.83 -34.66
CA SER A 127 9.76 -9.26 -33.32
C SER A 127 10.01 -10.33 -32.27
N GLY A 128 10.88 -10.04 -31.31
CA GLY A 128 11.17 -10.88 -30.15
C GLY A 128 11.79 -10.07 -29.02
N ILE A 129 12.21 -10.75 -27.96
CA ILE A 129 12.87 -10.11 -26.81
C ILE A 129 14.33 -9.79 -27.21
N VAL A 130 14.70 -8.51 -27.17
CA VAL A 130 16.05 -8.04 -27.51
C VAL A 130 16.89 -7.64 -26.29
N GLY A 131 16.26 -7.60 -25.12
CA GLY A 131 16.95 -7.30 -23.86
C GLY A 131 15.99 -7.27 -22.69
N THR A 132 16.50 -6.82 -21.54
CA THR A 132 15.72 -6.59 -20.33
C THR A 132 15.97 -5.16 -19.84
N GLU A 133 14.92 -4.52 -19.36
CA GLU A 133 15.00 -3.24 -18.66
C GLU A 133 14.74 -3.48 -17.19
N THR A 134 15.64 -3.01 -16.33
CA THR A 134 15.44 -3.07 -14.89
C THR A 134 14.59 -1.89 -14.45
N VAL A 135 13.35 -2.16 -14.10
CA VAL A 135 12.48 -1.17 -13.46
C VAL A 135 12.65 -1.26 -11.96
N SER A 136 12.94 -0.12 -11.33
CA SER A 136 12.89 0.01 -9.87
C SER A 136 11.57 0.65 -9.45
N GLN A 137 10.87 0.01 -8.52
CA GLN A 137 9.70 0.57 -7.84
C GLN A 137 10.06 0.83 -6.38
N ARG A 138 9.88 2.08 -5.95
CA ARG A 138 10.04 2.45 -4.53
C ARG A 138 8.67 2.38 -3.86
N HIS A 139 8.56 1.66 -2.77
CA HIS A 139 7.32 1.67 -1.98
C HIS A 139 7.47 2.48 -0.70
N PHE A 140 6.46 3.29 -0.40
CA PHE A 140 6.29 3.93 0.91
C PHE A 140 5.28 3.14 1.72
N TRP A 141 5.71 2.71 2.91
CA TRP A 141 4.91 1.90 3.82
C TRP A 141 4.58 2.72 5.06
N ARG A 142 3.29 2.87 5.35
CA ARG A 142 2.79 3.46 6.59
C ARG A 142 1.91 2.44 7.28
N ARG A 143 2.13 2.23 8.58
CA ARG A 143 1.34 1.32 9.40
C ARG A 143 0.88 2.03 10.67
N LEU A 144 -0.39 1.86 10.99
CA LEU A 144 -1.03 2.34 12.21
C LEU A 144 -1.65 1.12 12.90
N ASP A 145 -1.11 0.76 14.06
CA ASP A 145 -1.71 -0.25 14.93
C ASP A 145 -2.44 0.46 16.07
N VAL A 146 -3.69 0.05 16.32
CA VAL A 146 -4.51 0.54 17.42
C VAL A 146 -4.96 -0.63 18.27
N GLU A 147 -4.79 -0.51 19.57
CA GLU A 147 -5.06 -1.57 20.53
C GLU A 147 -5.85 -1.02 21.70
N VAL A 148 -6.84 -1.78 22.18
CA VAL A 148 -7.62 -1.43 23.37
C VAL A 148 -7.54 -2.54 24.38
N TYR A 149 -7.29 -2.15 25.63
CA TYR A 149 -7.20 -3.02 26.79
C TYR A 149 -8.16 -2.53 27.88
N PRO A 150 -8.80 -3.42 28.67
CA PRO A 150 -9.41 -3.03 29.94
C PRO A 150 -8.36 -2.43 30.88
N ALA A 151 -8.73 -1.47 31.73
CA ALA A 151 -7.81 -0.74 32.63
C ALA A 151 -7.28 -1.56 33.84
N GLY A 152 -7.22 -2.89 33.72
CA GLY A 152 -6.72 -3.80 34.75
C GLY A 152 -5.28 -4.28 34.48
N LYS A 153 -4.58 -4.72 35.53
CA LYS A 153 -3.29 -5.42 35.37
C LYS A 153 -3.50 -6.73 34.59
N ASN A 154 -2.62 -7.00 33.64
CA ASN A 154 -2.64 -8.20 32.77
C ASN A 154 -3.93 -8.36 31.95
N ALA A 155 -4.63 -7.27 31.64
CA ALA A 155 -5.84 -7.33 30.86
C ALA A 155 -5.54 -7.80 29.42
N GLN A 156 -6.36 -8.73 28.92
CA GLN A 156 -6.27 -9.17 27.54
C GLN A 156 -6.75 -8.07 26.58
N GLN A 157 -6.13 -8.01 25.41
CA GLN A 157 -6.53 -7.12 24.33
C GLN A 157 -7.99 -7.41 23.94
N VAL A 158 -8.85 -6.39 23.99
CA VAL A 158 -10.28 -6.53 23.63
C VAL A 158 -10.56 -6.00 22.23
N LEU A 159 -9.67 -5.15 21.69
CA LEU A 159 -9.74 -4.73 20.30
C LEU A 159 -8.35 -4.49 19.76
N LYS A 160 -8.12 -4.99 18.54
CA LYS A 160 -6.95 -4.71 17.71
C LYS A 160 -7.45 -4.19 16.39
N VAL A 161 -6.77 -3.19 15.83
CA VAL A 161 -6.96 -2.76 14.46
C VAL A 161 -5.59 -2.44 13.89
N SER A 162 -5.12 -3.24 12.94
CA SER A 162 -3.93 -2.94 12.16
C SER A 162 -4.33 -2.40 10.81
N MET A 163 -3.71 -1.29 10.39
CA MET A 163 -4.04 -0.62 9.12
C MET A 163 -2.74 -0.25 8.42
N GLN A 164 -2.63 -0.63 7.15
CA GLN A 164 -1.43 -0.44 6.34
C GLN A 164 -1.76 0.26 5.02
N SER A 165 -0.90 1.19 4.64
CA SER A 165 -0.94 1.86 3.34
C SER A 165 0.36 1.64 2.59
N ASN A 166 0.24 1.17 1.36
CA ASN A 166 1.36 0.93 0.46
C ASN A 166 1.18 1.82 -0.76
N ALA A 167 2.05 2.81 -0.92
CA ALA A 167 2.04 3.66 -2.10
C ALA A 167 3.26 3.34 -2.98
N PRO A 168 3.06 2.83 -4.20
CA PRO A 168 4.14 2.78 -5.19
C PRO A 168 4.50 4.20 -5.60
N ILE A 169 5.79 4.53 -5.59
CA ILE A 169 6.34 5.68 -6.28
C ILE A 169 7.11 5.12 -7.49
N PRO A 170 6.60 5.32 -8.72
CA PRO A 170 7.35 4.93 -9.92
C PRO A 170 8.67 5.71 -9.94
N SER A 171 9.78 5.03 -10.27
CA SER A 171 11.05 5.73 -10.50
C SER A 171 10.96 6.57 -11.77
N ASP A 172 11.69 7.70 -11.81
CA ASP A 172 11.70 8.71 -12.89
C ASP A 172 12.13 8.19 -14.29
N SER A 173 12.22 6.88 -14.51
CA SER A 173 12.55 6.27 -15.81
C SER A 173 11.45 6.44 -16.87
N VAL A 174 10.25 6.89 -16.49
CA VAL A 174 9.13 7.16 -17.44
C VAL A 174 9.16 8.61 -17.96
N ALA A 175 10.19 9.40 -17.64
CA ALA A 175 10.24 10.82 -17.94
C ALA A 175 11.36 11.24 -18.91
N TYR A 176 11.81 10.41 -19.85
CA TYR A 176 12.57 10.89 -21.04
C TYR A 176 12.37 9.99 -22.26
#